data_AF-A0A3M1FZW7-F1
#
_entry.id   AF-A0A3M1FZW7-F1
#
_cell.length_a   1.000
_cell.length_b   1.000
_cell.length_c   1.000
_cell.angle_alpha   90.00
_cell.angle_beta   90.00
_cell.angle_gamma   90.00
#
_symmetry.space_group_name_H-M   'P 1'
#
loop_
_entity.id
_entity.type
_entity.pdbx_description
1 polymer ?
#
loop_
_entity_poly.entity_id
_entity_poly.type
_entity_poly.pdbx_seq_one_letter_code
_entity_poly.pdbx_strand_id
1 'polypeptide(L)'
;MRVFETKEQLRQYCSGFFDVSNERVIDPQRLRQEGIDALVWSSVFGPEDASTEARRLIYKIAFSSGIFPASIHELYMAMGSEEVGGFTVPAMNIRGMTYDIATRVFEVARELRAGAFIFEIAKSEMAYTGQEPSEYATSVLAGAIKAGYRGPVFIQGDHFQAKRENFLNDHNAELQALKTLISSAIGAGFFNIDIDASTLVDYSKPTLNGQQEDNFTVTALLTEFIRDIE
;
A
#
# COMPACT_ATOMS: atom_id res chain seq x y z
N MET A 1 -15.39 17.22 -8.64
CA MET A 1 -15.37 16.45 -7.39
C MET A 1 -15.28 17.38 -6.19
N ARG A 2 -15.62 16.91 -4.98
CA ARG A 2 -15.66 17.73 -3.75
C ARG A 2 -14.41 17.51 -2.91
N VAL A 3 -13.74 18.60 -2.53
CA VAL A 3 -12.61 18.63 -1.60
C VAL A 3 -13.01 19.49 -0.40
N PHE A 4 -12.64 19.07 0.79
CA PHE A 4 -12.91 19.79 2.04
C PHE A 4 -11.66 20.50 2.55
N GLU A 5 -11.86 21.65 3.20
CA GLU A 5 -10.77 22.50 3.68
C GLU A 5 -10.34 22.16 5.12
N THR A 6 -11.22 21.54 5.92
CA THR A 6 -10.91 21.20 7.32
C THR A 6 -11.45 19.82 7.71
N LYS A 7 -10.84 19.21 8.73
CA LYS A 7 -11.31 17.95 9.30
C LYS A 7 -12.73 18.02 9.85
N GLU A 8 -13.17 19.17 10.37
CA GLU A 8 -14.52 19.35 10.91
C GLU A 8 -15.57 19.25 9.81
N GLN A 9 -15.31 19.86 8.65
CA GLN A 9 -16.20 19.76 7.49
C GLN A 9 -16.31 18.32 6.99
N LEU A 10 -15.18 17.59 6.95
CA LEU A 10 -15.15 16.16 6.61
C LEU A 10 -15.97 15.31 7.57
N ARG A 11 -15.77 15.49 8.89
CA ARG A 11 -16.52 14.74 9.91
C ARG A 11 -18.01 15.02 9.85
N GLN A 12 -18.38 16.29 9.67
CA GLN A 12 -19.78 16.69 9.49
C GLN A 12 -20.38 16.03 8.25
N TYR A 13 -19.66 16.01 7.13
CA TYR A 13 -20.10 15.34 5.92
C TYR A 13 -20.28 13.82 6.12
N CYS A 14 -19.33 13.18 6.81
CA CYS A 14 -19.37 11.75 7.10
C CYS A 14 -20.51 11.33 8.01
N SER A 15 -20.97 12.21 8.90
CA SER A 15 -22.07 11.90 9.86
C SER A 15 -23.36 11.40 9.19
N GLY A 16 -23.54 11.67 7.89
CA GLY A 16 -24.68 11.19 7.11
C GLY A 16 -24.58 9.74 6.62
N PHE A 17 -23.44 9.06 6.77
CA PHE A 17 -23.22 7.67 6.32
C PHE A 17 -22.24 6.87 7.19
N PHE A 18 -21.52 7.52 8.12
CA PHE A 18 -20.59 6.92 9.07
C PHE A 18 -20.71 7.56 10.45
N ASP A 19 -20.96 6.73 11.47
CA ASP A 19 -20.90 7.11 12.88
C ASP A 19 -19.44 7.03 13.34
N VAL A 20 -18.82 8.19 13.50
CA VAL A 20 -17.41 8.32 13.90
C VAL A 20 -17.18 7.85 15.35
N SER A 21 -18.18 7.98 16.23
CA SER A 21 -18.04 7.64 17.65
C SER A 21 -18.07 6.13 17.88
N ASN A 22 -18.94 5.42 17.14
CA ASN A 22 -19.06 3.96 17.23
C ASN A 22 -18.31 3.22 16.10
N GLU A 23 -17.58 3.95 15.25
CA GLU A 23 -16.85 3.45 14.08
C GLU A 23 -17.69 2.52 13.21
N ARG A 24 -18.89 2.97 12.85
CA ARG A 24 -19.88 2.14 12.16
C ARG A 24 -20.44 2.84 10.93
N VAL A 25 -20.48 2.12 9.81
CA VAL A 25 -21.22 2.57 8.62
C VAL A 25 -22.74 2.49 8.89
N ILE A 26 -23.42 3.63 8.79
CA ILE A 26 -24.88 3.74 9.00
C ILE A 26 -25.66 3.71 7.68
N ASP A 27 -25.06 4.18 6.58
CA ASP A 27 -25.66 4.13 5.24
C ASP A 27 -24.61 3.66 4.22
N PRO A 28 -24.48 2.33 4.02
CA PRO A 28 -23.53 1.77 3.07
C PRO A 28 -23.81 2.16 1.62
N GLN A 29 -25.06 2.45 1.26
CA GLN A 29 -25.41 2.81 -0.11
C GLN A 29 -24.91 4.22 -0.42
N ARG A 30 -25.25 5.19 0.44
CA ARG A 30 -24.82 6.58 0.29
C ARG A 30 -23.30 6.72 0.38
N LEU A 31 -22.67 5.97 1.29
CA LEU A 31 -21.21 5.91 1.38
C LEU A 31 -20.59 5.56 0.03
N ARG A 32 -21.07 4.51 -0.64
CA ARG A 32 -20.51 4.07 -1.93
C ARG A 32 -20.88 4.99 -3.09
N GLN A 33 -22.10 5.49 -3.12
CA GLN A 33 -22.58 6.29 -4.26
C GLN A 33 -22.00 7.70 -4.27
N GLU A 34 -21.73 8.29 -3.10
CA GLU A 34 -21.31 9.70 -2.99
C GLU A 34 -20.18 9.90 -1.98
N GLY A 35 -20.30 9.30 -0.79
CA GLY A 35 -19.46 9.63 0.36
C GLY A 35 -17.97 9.37 0.15
N ILE A 36 -17.64 8.19 -0.37
CA ILE A 36 -16.26 7.74 -0.53
C ILE A 36 -15.51 8.55 -1.61
N ASP A 37 -16.21 9.02 -2.64
CA ASP A 37 -15.60 9.85 -3.70
C ASP A 37 -15.10 11.18 -3.13
N ALA A 38 -15.88 11.83 -2.26
CA ALA A 38 -15.45 13.08 -1.64
C ALA A 38 -14.33 12.88 -0.61
N LEU A 39 -14.34 11.74 0.09
CA LEU A 39 -13.28 11.37 1.03
C LEU A 39 -11.95 11.16 0.31
N VAL A 40 -11.92 10.35 -0.76
CA VAL A 40 -10.67 10.06 -1.48
C VAL A 40 -10.13 11.33 -2.14
N TRP A 41 -10.98 12.16 -2.73
CA TRP A 41 -10.56 13.45 -3.28
C TRP A 41 -9.94 14.37 -2.23
N SER A 42 -10.51 14.40 -1.03
CA SER A 42 -9.94 15.19 0.07
C SER A 42 -8.64 14.57 0.62
N SER A 43 -8.50 13.26 0.56
CA SER A 43 -7.29 12.54 1.00
C SER A 43 -6.06 12.82 0.12
N VAL A 44 -6.29 13.18 -1.15
CA VAL A 44 -5.24 13.46 -2.15
C VAL A 44 -5.03 14.96 -2.33
N PHE A 45 -6.11 15.74 -2.50
CA PHE A 45 -6.05 17.14 -2.91
C PHE A 45 -6.39 18.15 -1.80
N GLY A 46 -6.80 17.67 -0.63
CA GLY A 46 -7.11 18.53 0.51
C GLY A 46 -5.86 19.05 1.22
N PRO A 47 -5.97 20.16 1.99
CA PRO A 47 -4.91 20.61 2.88
C PRO A 47 -4.60 19.54 3.94
N GLU A 48 -3.41 19.60 4.55
CA GLU A 48 -2.85 18.58 5.44
C GLU A 48 -3.81 18.07 6.52
N ASP A 49 -4.52 18.98 7.21
CA ASP A 49 -5.48 18.62 8.27
C ASP A 49 -6.66 17.82 7.70
N ALA A 50 -7.19 18.22 6.55
CA ALA A 50 -8.30 17.55 5.89
C ALA A 50 -7.86 16.22 5.26
N SER A 51 -6.72 16.18 4.58
CA SER A 51 -6.23 14.98 3.91
C SER A 51 -5.87 13.89 4.92
N THR A 52 -5.21 14.25 6.03
CA THR A 52 -4.90 13.31 7.13
C THR A 52 -6.17 12.73 7.74
N GLU A 53 -7.17 13.55 8.03
CA GLU A 53 -8.44 13.07 8.56
C GLU A 53 -9.20 12.20 7.56
N ALA A 54 -9.20 12.57 6.27
CA ALA A 54 -9.86 11.78 5.22
C ALA A 54 -9.23 10.39 5.10
N ARG A 55 -7.90 10.28 5.08
CA ARG A 55 -7.18 8.99 5.12
C ARG A 55 -7.59 8.18 6.34
N ARG A 56 -7.55 8.78 7.53
CA ARG A 56 -7.96 8.13 8.79
C ARG A 56 -9.40 7.60 8.74
N LEU A 57 -10.34 8.39 8.22
CA LEU A 57 -11.74 7.99 8.08
C LEU A 57 -11.91 6.85 7.09
N ILE A 58 -11.21 6.88 5.95
CA ILE A 58 -11.25 5.79 4.96
C ILE A 58 -10.80 4.47 5.59
N TYR A 59 -9.72 4.45 6.37
CA TYR A 59 -9.29 3.24 7.10
C TYR A 59 -10.36 2.74 8.05
N LYS A 60 -10.94 3.60 8.89
CA LYS A 60 -12.01 3.19 9.83
C LYS A 60 -13.25 2.65 9.12
N ILE A 61 -13.63 3.29 8.02
CA ILE A 61 -14.75 2.85 7.18
C ILE A 61 -14.43 1.49 6.54
N ALA A 62 -13.21 1.30 6.03
CA ALA A 62 -12.76 0.03 5.47
C ALA A 62 -12.86 -1.08 6.52
N PHE A 63 -12.22 -0.90 7.68
CA PHE A 63 -12.22 -1.88 8.77
C PHE A 63 -13.63 -2.23 9.25
N SER A 64 -14.48 -1.23 9.51
CA SER A 64 -15.88 -1.46 9.91
C SER A 64 -16.74 -2.11 8.82
N SER A 65 -16.29 -2.04 7.56
CA SER A 65 -16.90 -2.74 6.42
C SER A 65 -16.32 -4.14 6.20
N GLY A 66 -15.35 -4.59 7.01
CA GLY A 66 -14.65 -5.86 6.84
C GLY A 66 -13.62 -5.87 5.72
N ILE A 67 -13.05 -4.69 5.40
CA ILE A 67 -11.97 -4.51 4.44
C ILE A 67 -10.73 -4.11 5.24
N PHE A 68 -9.63 -4.84 5.09
CA PHE A 68 -8.43 -4.58 5.87
C PHE A 68 -7.17 -4.97 5.09
N PRO A 69 -6.09 -4.19 5.20
CA PRO A 69 -4.78 -4.64 4.72
C PRO A 69 -4.39 -5.96 5.41
N ALA A 70 -3.83 -6.90 4.67
CA ALA A 70 -3.36 -8.18 5.19
C ALA A 70 -2.06 -8.61 4.51
N SER A 71 -1.25 -9.42 5.20
CA SER A 71 -0.08 -10.05 4.60
C SER A 71 -0.50 -11.25 3.75
N ILE A 72 0.12 -11.42 2.59
CA ILE A 72 -0.07 -12.60 1.73
C ILE A 72 0.81 -13.79 2.16
N HIS A 73 1.65 -13.62 3.17
CA HIS A 73 2.64 -14.59 3.62
C HIS A 73 2.09 -16.01 3.77
N GLU A 74 1.01 -16.18 4.54
CA GLU A 74 0.42 -17.51 4.80
C GLU A 74 -0.04 -18.22 3.52
N LEU A 75 -0.56 -17.48 2.53
CA LEU A 75 -0.93 -18.07 1.25
C LEU A 75 0.31 -18.55 0.49
N TYR A 76 1.39 -17.77 0.47
CA TYR A 76 2.64 -18.16 -0.18
C TYR A 76 3.35 -19.30 0.55
N MET A 77 3.26 -19.38 1.87
CA MET A 77 3.77 -20.53 2.64
C MET A 77 3.01 -21.81 2.31
N ALA A 78 1.67 -21.74 2.22
CA ALA A 78 0.84 -22.87 1.80
C ALA A 78 1.12 -23.30 0.35
N MET A 79 1.39 -22.34 -0.55
CA MET A 79 1.79 -22.64 -1.93
C MET A 79 3.18 -23.32 -1.98
N GLY A 80 4.15 -22.80 -1.24
CA GLY A 80 5.51 -23.34 -1.20
C GLY A 80 5.63 -24.72 -0.55
N SER A 81 4.67 -25.08 0.30
CA SER A 81 4.52 -26.41 0.91
C SER A 81 3.60 -27.35 0.12
N GLU A 82 3.12 -26.92 -1.04
CA GLU A 82 2.21 -27.69 -1.92
C GLU A 82 0.83 -28.01 -1.30
N GLU A 83 0.43 -27.35 -0.21
CA GLU A 83 -0.89 -27.52 0.42
C GLU A 83 -2.02 -26.91 -0.44
N VAL A 84 -1.71 -25.83 -1.16
CA VAL A 84 -2.61 -25.18 -2.12
C VAL A 84 -1.86 -24.89 -3.42
N GLY A 85 -2.58 -24.87 -4.55
CA GLY A 85 -1.96 -24.58 -5.84
C GLY A 85 -2.94 -24.58 -7.00
N GLY A 86 -2.41 -24.55 -8.22
CA GLY A 86 -3.19 -24.53 -9.47
C GLY A 86 -3.60 -23.13 -9.95
N PHE A 87 -3.05 -22.07 -9.34
CA PHE A 87 -3.26 -20.68 -9.74
C PHE A 87 -2.03 -19.82 -9.43
N THR A 88 -1.99 -18.62 -10.00
CA THR A 88 -1.02 -17.57 -9.69
C THR A 88 -1.73 -16.39 -9.01
N VAL A 89 -0.97 -15.58 -8.27
CA VAL A 89 -1.47 -14.33 -7.70
C VAL A 89 -0.99 -13.18 -8.58
N PRO A 90 -1.89 -12.44 -9.26
CA PRO A 90 -1.48 -11.29 -10.06
C PRO A 90 -1.12 -10.13 -9.13
N ALA A 91 0.02 -9.50 -9.37
CA ALA A 91 0.39 -8.21 -8.79
C ALA A 91 0.24 -7.13 -9.86
N MET A 92 -0.46 -6.05 -9.49
CA MET A 92 -0.85 -4.99 -10.42
C MET A 92 -0.19 -3.69 -10.00
N ASN A 93 0.79 -3.28 -10.81
CA ASN A 93 1.45 -2.01 -10.66
C ASN A 93 0.52 -0.85 -11.11
N ILE A 94 0.23 0.08 -10.19
CA ILE A 94 -0.66 1.21 -10.45
C ILE A 94 0.02 2.53 -10.08
N ARG A 95 0.13 3.44 -11.06
CA ARG A 95 0.94 4.68 -10.98
C ARG A 95 0.16 5.94 -11.34
N GLY A 96 -1.16 5.88 -11.25
CA GLY A 96 -2.08 6.95 -11.60
C GLY A 96 -3.52 6.45 -11.61
N MET A 97 -4.48 7.34 -11.35
CA MET A 97 -5.89 6.97 -11.20
C MET A 97 -6.09 5.79 -10.22
N THR A 98 -5.28 5.71 -9.16
CA THR A 98 -5.20 4.55 -8.27
C THR A 98 -6.55 4.17 -7.70
N TYR A 99 -7.34 5.17 -7.27
CA TYR A 99 -8.69 4.96 -6.77
C TYR A 99 -9.62 4.34 -7.83
N ASP A 100 -9.66 4.89 -9.04
CA ASP A 100 -10.55 4.45 -10.11
C ASP A 100 -10.17 3.04 -10.60
N ILE A 101 -8.87 2.79 -10.79
CA ILE A 101 -8.37 1.48 -11.19
C ILE A 101 -8.61 0.44 -10.10
N ALA A 102 -8.30 0.75 -8.83
CA ALA A 102 -8.57 -0.15 -7.72
C ALA A 102 -10.05 -0.49 -7.61
N THR A 103 -10.94 0.50 -7.73
CA THR A 103 -12.39 0.28 -7.77
C THR A 103 -12.75 -0.75 -8.83
N ARG A 104 -12.27 -0.57 -10.06
CA ARG A 104 -12.60 -1.48 -11.16
C ARG A 104 -12.02 -2.88 -10.95
N VAL A 105 -10.80 -2.97 -10.42
CA VAL A 105 -10.17 -4.26 -10.07
C VAL A 105 -11.03 -5.01 -9.06
N PHE A 106 -11.49 -4.36 -7.99
CA PHE A 106 -12.34 -5.01 -7.00
C PHE A 106 -13.71 -5.43 -7.56
N GLU A 107 -14.33 -4.62 -8.42
CA GLU A 107 -15.57 -5.02 -9.11
C GLU A 107 -15.37 -6.30 -9.93
N VAL A 108 -14.34 -6.33 -10.76
CA VAL A 108 -14.01 -7.49 -11.60
C VAL A 108 -13.63 -8.71 -10.76
N ALA A 109 -12.85 -8.51 -9.69
CA ALA A 109 -12.48 -9.59 -8.77
C ALA A 109 -13.72 -10.23 -8.13
N ARG A 110 -14.73 -9.43 -7.77
CA ARG A 110 -16.01 -9.94 -7.24
C ARG A 110 -16.81 -10.70 -8.29
N GLU A 111 -16.87 -10.21 -9.52
CA GLU A 111 -17.53 -10.89 -10.65
C GLU A 111 -16.89 -12.25 -10.94
N LEU A 112 -15.55 -12.31 -10.93
CA LEU A 112 -14.76 -13.52 -11.17
C LEU A 112 -14.65 -14.43 -9.96
N ARG A 113 -15.04 -13.96 -8.76
CA ARG A 113 -14.75 -14.61 -7.47
C ARG A 113 -13.25 -14.89 -7.27
N ALA A 114 -12.41 -13.94 -7.70
CA ALA A 114 -10.97 -13.99 -7.49
C ALA A 114 -10.65 -13.79 -6.00
N GLY A 115 -9.82 -14.67 -5.43
CA GLY A 115 -9.48 -14.66 -4.01
C GLY A 115 -8.30 -13.75 -3.67
N ALA A 116 -7.16 -13.95 -4.34
CA ALA A 116 -5.91 -13.24 -4.04
C ALA A 116 -5.41 -12.49 -5.27
N PHE A 117 -5.06 -11.21 -5.07
CA PHE A 117 -4.44 -10.30 -6.02
C PHE A 117 -3.80 -9.16 -5.24
N ILE A 118 -2.74 -8.56 -5.79
CA ILE A 118 -1.90 -7.58 -5.10
C ILE A 118 -1.97 -6.24 -5.83
N PHE A 119 -2.07 -5.16 -5.06
CA PHE A 119 -1.83 -3.79 -5.53
C PHE A 119 -0.42 -3.39 -5.17
N GLU A 120 0.38 -2.99 -6.15
CA GLU A 120 1.77 -2.61 -5.92
C GLU A 120 2.12 -1.27 -6.55
N ILE A 121 3.15 -0.65 -5.98
CA ILE A 121 3.77 0.56 -6.50
C ILE A 121 5.25 0.57 -6.09
N ALA A 122 6.13 0.97 -7.02
CA ALA A 122 7.56 0.95 -6.75
C ALA A 122 8.09 2.25 -6.12
N LYS A 123 9.23 2.17 -5.42
CA LYS A 123 9.93 3.35 -4.86
C LYS A 123 10.16 4.45 -5.90
N SER A 124 10.53 4.06 -7.12
CA SER A 124 10.73 4.99 -8.24
C SER A 124 9.44 5.65 -8.68
N GLU A 125 8.32 4.92 -8.64
CA GLU A 125 7.00 5.39 -9.05
C GLU A 125 6.38 6.33 -8.05
N MET A 126 6.49 6.03 -6.75
CA MET A 126 6.15 6.98 -5.69
C MET A 126 6.87 8.31 -5.91
N ALA A 127 8.15 8.28 -6.26
CA ALA A 127 8.96 9.48 -6.44
C ALA A 127 8.52 10.37 -7.62
N TYR A 128 8.25 9.80 -8.81
CA TYR A 128 7.87 10.63 -9.96
C TYR A 128 6.37 10.99 -9.98
N THR A 129 5.52 10.21 -9.31
CA THR A 129 4.08 10.53 -9.16
C THR A 129 3.79 11.46 -7.98
N GLY A 130 4.71 11.54 -7.02
CA GLY A 130 4.47 12.20 -5.73
C GLY A 130 3.48 11.44 -4.85
N GLN A 131 3.27 10.14 -5.11
CA GLN A 131 2.30 9.30 -4.40
C GLN A 131 2.96 8.56 -3.24
N GLU A 132 2.80 9.10 -2.04
CA GLU A 132 3.32 8.50 -0.80
C GLU A 132 2.55 7.22 -0.42
N PRO A 133 3.15 6.28 0.36
CA PRO A 133 2.50 5.02 0.73
C PRO A 133 1.11 5.19 1.36
N SER A 134 0.97 6.16 2.27
CA SER A 134 -0.31 6.44 2.94
C SER A 134 -1.43 6.86 1.98
N GLU A 135 -1.09 7.59 0.91
CA GLU A 135 -2.05 7.99 -0.11
C GLU A 135 -2.42 6.82 -1.02
N TYR A 136 -1.41 6.04 -1.46
CA TYR A 136 -1.62 4.87 -2.30
C TYR A 136 -2.56 3.87 -1.63
N ALA A 137 -2.25 3.46 -0.40
CA ALA A 137 -3.05 2.51 0.34
C ALA A 137 -4.46 3.04 0.63
N THR A 138 -4.59 4.32 0.97
CA THR A 138 -5.90 4.96 1.15
C THR A 138 -6.73 4.89 -0.13
N SER A 139 -6.13 5.14 -1.29
CA SER A 139 -6.80 5.08 -2.58
C SER A 139 -7.26 3.66 -2.92
N VAL A 140 -6.44 2.66 -2.65
CA VAL A 140 -6.81 1.24 -2.82
C VAL A 140 -7.97 0.85 -1.90
N LEU A 141 -7.90 1.19 -0.61
CA LEU A 141 -8.97 0.90 0.36
C LEU A 141 -10.27 1.63 0.01
N ALA A 142 -10.19 2.88 -0.45
CA ALA A 142 -11.34 3.60 -0.95
C ALA A 142 -11.97 2.88 -2.15
N GLY A 143 -11.16 2.36 -3.07
CA GLY A 143 -11.64 1.56 -4.20
C GLY A 143 -12.36 0.29 -3.77
N ALA A 144 -11.85 -0.40 -2.75
CA ALA A 144 -12.51 -1.56 -2.15
C ALA A 144 -13.89 -1.20 -1.56
N ILE A 145 -13.96 -0.08 -0.83
CA ILE A 145 -15.21 0.44 -0.28
C ILE A 145 -16.20 0.74 -1.40
N LYS A 146 -15.77 1.49 -2.42
CA LYS A 146 -16.59 1.87 -3.58
C LYS A 146 -17.17 0.66 -4.30
N ALA A 147 -16.34 -0.36 -4.54
CA ALA A 147 -16.73 -1.61 -5.18
C ALA A 147 -17.59 -2.53 -4.30
N GLY A 148 -17.75 -2.22 -3.00
CA GLY A 148 -18.47 -3.06 -2.05
C GLY A 148 -17.78 -4.40 -1.77
N TYR A 149 -16.44 -4.42 -1.87
CA TYR A 149 -15.62 -5.57 -1.51
C TYR A 149 -15.62 -5.82 0.00
N ARG A 150 -15.33 -7.05 0.42
CA ARG A 150 -15.13 -7.46 1.81
C ARG A 150 -14.06 -8.54 1.84
N GLY A 151 -13.11 -8.43 2.75
CA GLY A 151 -12.00 -9.36 2.88
C GLY A 151 -10.63 -8.66 2.94
N PRO A 152 -9.56 -9.46 2.91
CA PRO A 152 -8.20 -8.96 2.92
C PRO A 152 -7.89 -8.16 1.65
N VAL A 153 -7.04 -7.14 1.80
CA VAL A 153 -6.47 -6.35 0.72
C VAL A 153 -4.95 -6.48 0.82
N PHE A 154 -4.31 -6.95 -0.25
CA PHE A 154 -2.86 -7.13 -0.29
C PHE A 154 -2.24 -5.92 -0.99
N ILE A 155 -1.36 -5.22 -0.26
CA ILE A 155 -0.65 -4.04 -0.75
C ILE A 155 0.85 -4.30 -0.64
N GLN A 156 1.58 -4.05 -1.72
CA GLN A 156 2.98 -4.39 -1.85
C GLN A 156 3.85 -3.19 -2.22
N GLY A 157 5.00 -3.10 -1.56
CA GLY A 157 6.07 -2.18 -1.96
C GLY A 157 6.92 -2.88 -3.01
N ASP A 158 6.73 -2.51 -4.27
CA ASP A 158 7.48 -3.11 -5.38
C ASP A 158 8.88 -2.50 -5.45
N HIS A 159 9.90 -3.30 -5.79
CA HIS A 159 11.29 -2.86 -5.99
C HIS A 159 11.70 -1.71 -5.05
N PHE A 160 11.70 -1.93 -3.73
CA PHE A 160 12.24 -0.98 -2.75
C PHE A 160 13.77 -0.94 -2.89
N GLN A 161 14.17 -0.23 -3.94
CA GLN A 161 15.46 -0.42 -4.59
C GLN A 161 16.52 0.48 -3.96
N ALA A 162 17.67 -0.11 -3.64
CA ALA A 162 18.86 0.64 -3.27
C ALA A 162 19.41 1.38 -4.50
N LYS A 163 19.78 2.65 -4.35
CA LYS A 163 20.44 3.40 -5.43
C LYS A 163 21.95 3.30 -5.28
N ARG A 164 22.63 2.65 -6.23
CA ARG A 164 24.09 2.46 -6.23
C ARG A 164 24.86 3.76 -6.01
N GLU A 165 24.50 4.82 -6.71
CA GLU A 165 25.15 6.13 -6.57
C GLU A 165 25.03 6.67 -5.14
N ASN A 166 23.82 6.68 -4.58
CA ASN A 166 23.60 7.10 -3.20
C ASN A 166 24.37 6.22 -2.21
N PHE A 167 24.33 4.91 -2.42
CA PHE A 167 25.00 3.95 -1.57
C PHE A 167 26.51 4.21 -1.56
N LEU A 168 27.17 4.32 -2.73
CA LEU A 168 28.61 4.60 -2.82
C LEU A 168 29.01 5.95 -2.22
N ASN A 169 28.10 6.94 -2.24
CA ASN A 169 28.33 8.25 -1.65
C ASN A 169 28.19 8.22 -0.11
N ASP A 170 27.12 7.61 0.41
CA ASP A 170 26.87 7.43 1.83
C ASP A 170 25.98 6.20 2.08
N HIS A 171 26.62 5.12 2.51
CA HIS A 171 25.97 3.82 2.78
C HIS A 171 24.88 3.96 3.84
N ASN A 172 25.14 4.72 4.91
CA ASN A 172 24.23 4.83 6.04
C ASN A 172 23.00 5.67 5.68
N ALA A 173 23.21 6.75 4.91
CA ALA A 173 22.10 7.58 4.45
C ALA A 173 21.15 6.82 3.52
N GLU A 174 21.66 6.03 2.56
CA GLU A 174 20.78 5.23 1.67
C GLU A 174 20.02 4.16 2.45
N LEU A 175 20.68 3.45 3.38
CA LEU A 175 20.01 2.49 4.25
C LEU A 175 18.93 3.15 5.10
N GLN A 176 19.21 4.32 5.70
CA GLN A 176 18.25 5.04 6.51
C GLN A 176 17.05 5.53 5.69
N ALA A 177 17.27 5.96 4.45
CA ALA A 177 16.20 6.35 3.53
C ALA A 177 15.29 5.16 3.20
N LEU A 178 15.87 3.98 2.92
CA LEU A 178 15.11 2.75 2.68
C LEU A 178 14.33 2.32 3.93
N LYS A 179 14.96 2.32 5.11
CA LYS A 179 14.28 2.01 6.39
C LYS A 179 13.10 2.95 6.64
N THR A 180 13.27 4.25 6.39
CA THR A 180 12.21 5.25 6.55
C THR A 180 11.04 4.98 5.61
N LEU A 181 11.33 4.65 4.34
CA LEU A 181 10.30 4.30 3.35
C LEU A 181 9.57 3.01 3.75
N ILE A 182 10.31 1.97 4.16
CA ILE A 182 9.76 0.70 4.64
C ILE A 182 8.83 0.93 5.84
N SER A 183 9.25 1.68 6.86
CA SER A 183 8.40 1.99 8.02
C SER A 183 7.13 2.75 7.62
N SER A 184 7.24 3.71 6.70
CA SER A 184 6.09 4.46 6.16
C SER A 184 5.12 3.52 5.43
N ALA A 185 5.64 2.61 4.62
CA ALA A 185 4.86 1.63 3.86
C ALA A 185 4.13 0.64 4.80
N ILE A 186 4.85 0.03 5.76
CA ILE A 186 4.25 -0.89 6.75
C ILE A 186 3.18 -0.16 7.57
N GLY A 187 3.46 1.07 8.01
CA GLY A 187 2.47 1.91 8.71
C GLY A 187 1.23 2.23 7.87
N ALA A 188 1.35 2.20 6.55
CA ALA A 188 0.26 2.34 5.58
C ALA A 188 -0.35 0.99 5.14
N GLY A 189 0.00 -0.14 5.77
CA GLY A 189 -0.58 -1.44 5.47
C GLY A 189 0.06 -2.19 4.30
N PHE A 190 1.27 -1.80 3.87
CA PHE A 190 2.07 -2.57 2.91
C PHE A 190 2.70 -3.74 3.66
N PHE A 191 2.04 -4.90 3.64
CA PHE A 191 2.48 -6.10 4.35
C PHE A 191 3.19 -7.12 3.46
N ASN A 192 3.59 -6.69 2.27
CA ASN A 192 4.60 -7.34 1.44
C ASN A 192 5.59 -6.28 0.93
N ILE A 193 6.89 -6.49 1.12
CA ILE A 193 7.93 -5.53 0.74
C ILE A 193 9.00 -6.27 -0.07
N ASP A 194 9.16 -5.88 -1.33
CA ASP A 194 10.15 -6.45 -2.23
C ASP A 194 11.43 -5.62 -2.14
N ILE A 195 12.41 -6.10 -1.37
CA ILE A 195 13.72 -5.45 -1.24
C ILE A 195 14.54 -5.71 -2.50
N ASP A 196 15.05 -4.64 -3.13
CA ASP A 196 15.89 -4.76 -4.33
C ASP A 196 17.26 -4.08 -4.11
N ALA A 197 18.24 -4.85 -3.65
CA ALA A 197 19.63 -4.40 -3.56
C ALA A 197 20.48 -4.83 -4.78
N SER A 198 19.86 -5.29 -5.87
CA SER A 198 20.57 -5.86 -7.03
C SER A 198 21.43 -4.83 -7.78
N THR A 199 21.12 -3.54 -7.66
CA THR A 199 21.93 -2.45 -8.22
C THR A 199 23.33 -2.35 -7.58
N LEU A 200 23.50 -2.92 -6.39
CA LEU A 200 24.76 -2.90 -5.64
C LEU A 200 25.75 -3.95 -6.14
N VAL A 201 25.33 -4.88 -7.01
CA VAL A 201 26.21 -5.90 -7.60
C VAL A 201 27.40 -5.24 -8.30
N ASP A 202 28.62 -5.63 -7.91
CA ASP A 202 29.86 -5.08 -8.44
C ASP A 202 30.66 -6.13 -9.21
N TYR A 203 30.45 -6.16 -10.53
CA TYR A 203 31.12 -7.08 -11.46
C TYR A 203 32.64 -6.90 -11.57
N SER A 204 33.22 -5.83 -10.99
CA SER A 204 34.68 -5.66 -10.97
C SER A 204 35.39 -6.62 -10.01
N LYS A 205 34.66 -7.20 -9.05
CA LYS A 205 35.20 -8.14 -8.07
C LYS A 205 35.47 -9.52 -8.70
N PRO A 206 36.54 -10.23 -8.28
CA PRO A 206 37.03 -11.43 -8.97
C PRO A 206 36.21 -12.70 -8.71
N THR A 207 35.32 -12.70 -7.71
CA THR A 207 34.52 -13.87 -7.33
C THR A 207 33.04 -13.52 -7.28
N LEU A 208 32.17 -14.48 -7.58
CA LEU A 208 30.72 -14.30 -7.52
C LEU A 208 30.25 -13.80 -6.15
N ASN A 209 30.81 -14.36 -5.06
CA ASN A 209 30.48 -13.91 -3.71
C ASN A 209 30.88 -12.45 -3.48
N GLY A 210 32.06 -12.03 -3.96
CA GLY A 210 32.47 -10.63 -3.88
C GLY A 210 31.50 -9.73 -4.63
N GLN A 211 31.17 -10.10 -5.88
CA GLN A 211 30.25 -9.32 -6.73
C GLN A 211 28.89 -9.10 -6.07
N GLN A 212 28.38 -10.10 -5.33
CA GLN A 212 27.06 -10.07 -4.69
C GLN A 212 27.07 -9.55 -3.24
N GLU A 213 28.24 -9.28 -2.66
CA GLU A 213 28.42 -8.99 -1.23
C GLU A 213 27.48 -7.92 -0.70
N ASP A 214 27.46 -6.76 -1.36
CA ASP A 214 26.61 -5.64 -0.96
C ASP A 214 25.12 -5.95 -1.18
N ASN A 215 24.77 -6.69 -2.25
CA ASN A 215 23.39 -7.08 -2.54
C ASN A 215 22.81 -7.96 -1.42
N PHE A 216 23.46 -9.06 -1.05
CA PHE A 216 22.93 -9.94 0.00
C PHE A 216 23.04 -9.31 1.39
N THR A 217 24.07 -8.50 1.65
CA THR A 217 24.25 -7.86 2.97
C THR A 217 23.18 -6.81 3.22
N VAL A 218 22.95 -5.91 2.25
CA VAL A 218 21.90 -4.90 2.38
C VAL A 218 20.52 -5.54 2.44
N THR A 219 20.25 -6.56 1.62
CA THR A 219 18.99 -7.30 1.67
C THR A 219 18.78 -7.94 3.05
N ALA A 220 19.80 -8.57 3.63
CA ALA A 220 19.72 -9.17 4.97
C ALA A 220 19.46 -8.11 6.06
N LEU A 221 20.17 -6.99 6.04
CA LEU A 221 20.00 -5.89 7.01
C LEU A 221 18.60 -5.27 6.95
N LEU A 222 18.04 -5.10 5.75
CA LEU A 222 16.68 -4.58 5.58
C LEU A 222 15.62 -5.62 5.98
N THR A 223 15.90 -6.91 5.75
CA THR A 223 15.03 -8.00 6.21
C THR A 223 14.98 -8.05 7.73
N GLU A 224 16.13 -8.00 8.41
CA GLU A 224 16.23 -7.92 9.88
C GLU A 224 15.45 -6.70 10.40
N PHE A 225 15.68 -5.53 9.81
CA PHE A 225 14.94 -4.32 10.18
C PHE A 225 13.43 -4.46 10.04
N ILE A 226 12.94 -5.06 8.94
CA ILE A 226 11.50 -5.31 8.75
C ILE A 226 10.97 -6.19 9.88
N ARG A 227 11.69 -7.27 10.23
CA ARG A 227 11.27 -8.17 11.32
C ARG A 227 11.24 -7.49 12.69
N ASP A 228 12.09 -6.50 12.92
CA ASP A 228 12.11 -5.74 14.18
C ASP A 228 10.93 -4.79 14.36
N ILE A 229 10.24 -4.40 13.28
CA ILE A 229 9.16 -3.41 13.30
C ILE A 229 7.76 -3.98 12.98
N GLU A 230 7.68 -5.30 12.76
CA GLU A 230 6.43 -6.05 12.57
C GLU A 230 5.65 -6.27 13.88
#